data_AF-A0A9Q3XUW4-F1
#
_entry.id   AF-A0A9Q3XUW4-F1
#
_cell.length_a   1.000
_cell.length_b   1.000
_cell.length_c   1.000
_cell.angle_alpha   90.00
_cell.angle_beta   90.00
_cell.angle_gamma   90.00
#
_symmetry.space_group_name_H-M   'P 1'
#
loop_
_entity.id
_entity.type
_entity.pdbx_description
1 polymer ?
#
loop_
_entity_poly.entity_id
_entity_poly.type
_entity_poly.pdbx_seq_one_letter_code
_entity_poly.pdbx_strand_id
1 'polypeptide(L)'
;MLNLQPYADPKYFIILLVALLPLAIGLYFGKRLNWYEVVVSVIFIFLMFDGHKYHEGFALIGYIIWQWLLVWAYTLYRKKNNQAMVFYGAVVLAILPLVLVKIAPDAHWTHVTSLLGFLGISYLTFRSVAMIMETRDGAIKDFNPWLFLRFMLFMPTISSGPIDRYRRFIKDITTVPDRTKYISMLEKAVWYFFLGFLYKFIISHILVDELLPQITNFALQDANLHNGWTWWLVPYMYTWGLDLFFDFAGYSLFAVATSYVMGIELPMNFNKPFLSKNLKDFWNRWHMSLSFWFRDYIFMRLVFLIMKKKWIKSRVTVSNIAYIANMLIMGCWHGLHWYYIAYGLFQGVGMVINDAWLRYKKKRNFPHNKFTEAFAIVITFNVVMFSFLLFSGFLDTLWFK
;
A
#
# COMPACT_ATOMS: atom_id res chain seq x y z
N MET A 1 -5.52 26.38 -14.00
CA MET A 1 -4.25 25.79 -13.56
C MET A 1 -4.40 24.27 -13.71
N LEU A 2 -3.47 23.60 -14.41
CA LEU A 2 -3.58 22.16 -14.74
C LEU A 2 -3.38 21.33 -13.46
N ASN A 3 -4.47 20.95 -12.79
CA ASN A 3 -4.39 19.98 -11.70
C ASN A 3 -4.11 18.60 -12.32
N LEU A 4 -2.87 18.13 -12.17
CA LEU A 4 -2.40 16.87 -12.74
C LEU A 4 -2.29 15.83 -11.64
N GLN A 5 -3.44 15.22 -11.31
CA GLN A 5 -3.44 14.07 -10.42
C GLN A 5 -2.60 12.93 -11.01
N PRO A 6 -1.70 12.31 -10.22
CA PRO A 6 -0.82 11.27 -10.72
C PRO A 6 -1.59 10.11 -11.35
N TYR A 7 -1.30 9.86 -12.63
CA TYR A 7 -1.83 8.73 -13.39
C TYR A 7 -3.37 8.68 -13.47
N ALA A 8 -4.04 9.84 -13.37
CA ALA A 8 -5.49 9.94 -13.42
C ALA A 8 -6.05 10.27 -14.81
N ASP A 9 -5.24 10.88 -15.69
CA ASP A 9 -5.64 11.28 -17.05
C ASP A 9 -4.56 10.83 -18.05
N PRO A 10 -4.90 10.26 -19.22
CA PRO A 10 -3.94 9.94 -20.28
C PRO A 10 -2.99 11.10 -20.66
N LYS A 11 -3.44 12.36 -20.61
CA LYS A 11 -2.63 13.56 -20.89
C LYS A 11 -1.46 13.71 -19.91
N TYR A 12 -1.62 13.24 -18.67
CA TYR A 12 -0.55 13.22 -17.67
C TYR A 12 0.69 12.48 -18.18
N PHE A 13 0.49 11.37 -18.90
CA PHE A 13 1.59 10.52 -19.37
C PHE A 13 2.41 11.18 -20.47
N ILE A 14 1.80 12.03 -21.30
CA ILE A 14 2.56 12.79 -22.32
C ILE A 14 3.55 13.72 -21.63
N ILE A 15 3.08 14.50 -20.64
CA ILE A 15 3.92 15.44 -19.88
C ILE A 15 4.99 14.68 -19.09
N LEU A 16 4.60 13.57 -18.44
CA LEU A 16 5.50 12.70 -17.69
C LEU A 16 6.62 12.14 -18.56
N LEU A 17 6.29 11.52 -19.70
CA LEU A 17 7.28 10.87 -20.55
C LEU A 17 8.24 11.88 -21.17
N VAL A 18 7.76 13.06 -21.56
CA VAL A 18 8.63 14.16 -22.02
C VAL A 18 9.59 14.61 -20.92
N ALA A 19 9.11 14.79 -19.70
CA ALA A 19 9.94 15.17 -18.56
C ALA A 19 10.95 14.08 -18.14
N LEU A 20 10.64 12.80 -18.37
CA LEU A 20 11.54 11.70 -18.06
C LEU A 20 12.57 11.40 -19.16
N LEU A 21 12.37 11.91 -20.38
CA LEU A 21 13.24 11.63 -21.52
C LEU A 21 14.72 11.97 -21.25
N PRO A 22 15.10 13.14 -20.69
CA PRO A 22 16.49 13.44 -20.41
C PRO A 22 17.11 12.51 -19.35
N LEU A 23 16.33 12.09 -18.35
CA LEU A 23 16.76 11.10 -17.37
C LEU A 23 17.04 9.77 -18.03
N ALA A 24 16.14 9.33 -18.92
CA ALA A 24 16.28 8.06 -19.58
C ALA A 24 17.50 8.01 -20.52
N ILE A 25 17.71 9.08 -21.29
CA ILE A 25 18.89 9.23 -22.14
C ILE A 25 20.17 9.24 -21.28
N GLY A 26 20.19 10.00 -20.17
CA GLY A 26 21.34 10.02 -19.26
C GLY A 26 21.68 8.63 -18.74
N LEU A 27 20.70 7.90 -18.22
CA LEU A 27 20.89 6.56 -17.66
C LEU A 27 21.37 5.56 -18.71
N TYR A 28 20.86 5.65 -19.94
CA TYR A 28 21.33 4.83 -21.07
C TYR A 28 22.83 5.00 -21.35
N PHE A 29 23.34 6.22 -21.21
CA PHE A 29 24.77 6.54 -21.34
C PHE A 29 25.55 6.42 -20.02
N GLY A 30 24.98 5.78 -18.99
CA GLY A 30 25.66 5.53 -17.72
C GLY A 30 25.76 6.75 -16.79
N LYS A 31 24.99 7.82 -17.03
CA LYS A 31 25.02 9.06 -16.24
C LYS A 31 23.67 9.33 -15.58
N ARG A 32 23.63 9.43 -14.24
CA ARG A 32 22.44 9.89 -13.52
C ARG A 32 22.44 11.42 -13.38
N LEU A 33 21.44 12.08 -13.97
CA LEU A 33 21.25 13.53 -13.84
C LEU A 33 20.56 13.89 -12.51
N ASN A 34 21.31 13.80 -11.40
CA ASN A 34 20.74 13.93 -10.05
C ASN A 34 19.93 15.22 -9.83
N TRP A 35 20.43 16.37 -10.29
CA TRP A 35 19.74 17.65 -10.10
C TRP A 35 18.41 17.69 -10.87
N TYR A 36 18.41 17.17 -12.10
CA TYR A 36 17.24 17.16 -12.96
C TYR A 36 16.18 16.19 -12.42
N GLU A 37 16.60 15.05 -11.88
CA GLU A 37 15.70 14.08 -11.21
C GLU A 37 14.95 14.73 -10.03
N VAL A 38 15.65 15.55 -9.24
CA VAL A 38 15.04 16.31 -8.13
C VAL A 38 14.06 17.35 -8.65
N VAL A 39 14.45 18.13 -9.67
CA VAL A 39 13.57 19.15 -10.28
C VAL A 39 12.29 18.53 -10.83
N VAL A 40 12.40 17.46 -11.61
CA VAL A 40 11.24 16.73 -12.14
C VAL A 40 10.37 16.22 -10.99
N SER A 41 10.96 15.59 -9.97
CA SER A 41 10.19 15.10 -8.83
C SER A 41 9.43 16.21 -8.11
N VAL A 42 10.09 17.34 -7.82
CA VAL A 42 9.46 18.50 -7.16
C VAL A 42 8.34 19.09 -8.00
N ILE A 43 8.54 19.26 -9.31
CA ILE A 43 7.50 19.78 -10.22
C ILE A 43 6.26 18.87 -10.19
N PHE A 44 6.42 17.56 -10.37
CA PHE A 44 5.28 16.66 -10.39
C PHE A 44 4.59 16.53 -9.03
N ILE A 45 5.33 16.62 -7.92
CA ILE A 45 4.75 16.70 -6.57
C ILE A 45 3.98 18.01 -6.39
N PHE A 46 4.51 19.13 -6.87
CA PHE A 46 3.82 20.43 -6.80
C PHE A 46 2.52 20.43 -7.63
N LEU A 47 2.57 19.91 -8.86
CA LEU A 47 1.42 19.80 -9.76
C LEU A 47 0.32 18.87 -9.22
N MET A 48 0.64 17.95 -8.30
CA MET A 48 -0.34 17.11 -7.60
C MET A 48 -1.25 17.90 -6.65
N PHE A 49 -0.78 19.05 -6.13
CA PHE A 49 -1.46 19.84 -5.11
C PHE A 49 -1.95 21.22 -5.60
N ASP A 50 -2.07 21.41 -6.92
CA ASP A 50 -2.48 22.67 -7.51
C ASP A 50 -3.97 23.03 -7.24
N GLY A 51 -4.33 24.31 -7.30
CA GLY A 51 -5.67 24.84 -7.09
C GLY A 51 -6.11 24.79 -5.62
N HIS A 52 -7.33 24.30 -5.36
CA HIS A 52 -7.92 24.29 -4.01
C HIS A 52 -7.19 23.40 -2.98
N LYS A 53 -6.21 22.59 -3.42
CA LYS A 53 -5.45 21.65 -2.58
C LYS A 53 -4.08 22.16 -2.13
N TYR A 54 -3.77 23.45 -2.33
CA TYR A 54 -2.47 24.02 -1.98
C TYR A 54 -2.06 23.81 -0.50
N HIS A 55 -3.05 23.76 0.40
CA HIS A 55 -2.84 23.50 1.82
C HIS A 55 -2.24 22.11 2.09
N GLU A 56 -2.59 21.10 1.29
CA GLU A 56 -2.01 19.76 1.36
C GLU A 56 -0.50 19.78 1.02
N GLY A 57 -0.09 20.67 0.10
CA GLY A 57 1.32 20.87 -0.23
C GLY A 57 2.13 21.42 0.95
N PHE A 58 1.58 22.39 1.68
CA PHE A 58 2.20 22.91 2.91
C PHE A 58 2.22 21.84 4.02
N ALA A 59 1.15 21.05 4.15
CA ALA A 59 1.09 19.93 5.09
C ALA A 59 2.17 18.89 4.79
N LEU A 60 2.40 18.56 3.51
CA LEU A 60 3.49 17.68 3.08
C LEU A 60 4.86 18.24 3.50
N ILE A 61 5.14 19.53 3.27
CA ILE A 61 6.41 20.15 3.65
C ILE A 61 6.62 20.05 5.17
N GLY A 62 5.62 20.43 5.96
CA GLY A 62 5.66 20.33 7.42
C GLY A 62 5.88 18.88 7.90
N TYR A 63 5.18 17.92 7.29
CA TYR A 63 5.34 16.51 7.57
C TYR A 63 6.74 16.00 7.25
N ILE A 64 7.32 16.38 6.12
CA ILE A 64 8.68 15.98 5.74
C ILE A 64 9.71 16.54 6.71
N ILE A 65 9.59 17.81 7.11
CA ILE A 65 10.46 18.42 8.13
C ILE A 65 10.35 17.65 9.45
N TRP A 66 9.13 17.35 9.89
CA TRP A 66 8.88 16.56 11.11
C TRP A 66 9.56 15.18 11.05
N GLN A 67 9.30 14.41 9.99
CA GLN A 67 9.90 13.07 9.84
C GLN A 67 11.41 13.13 9.69
N TRP A 68 11.94 14.13 8.97
CA TRP A 68 13.38 14.33 8.81
C TRP A 68 14.04 14.54 10.18
N LEU A 69 13.52 15.47 10.99
CA LEU A 69 14.06 15.79 12.31
C LEU A 69 13.99 14.58 13.24
N LEU A 70 12.85 13.89 13.24
CA LEU A 70 12.62 12.74 14.09
C LEU A 70 13.56 11.57 13.76
N VAL A 71 13.67 11.21 12.48
CA VAL A 71 14.54 10.10 12.03
C VAL A 71 16.01 10.46 12.25
N TRP A 72 16.41 11.69 11.97
CA TRP A 72 17.75 12.19 12.25
C TRP A 72 18.09 12.13 13.75
N ALA A 73 17.24 12.71 14.60
CA ALA A 73 17.42 12.73 16.05
C ALA A 73 17.48 11.32 16.64
N TYR A 74 16.59 10.42 16.19
CA TYR A 74 16.60 9.02 16.63
C TYR A 74 17.87 8.28 16.18
N THR A 75 18.35 8.55 14.97
CA THR A 75 19.60 7.95 14.47
C THR A 75 20.80 8.44 15.28
N LEU A 76 20.86 9.73 15.64
CA LEU A 76 21.91 10.26 16.52
C LEU A 76 21.86 9.64 17.92
N TYR A 77 20.67 9.52 18.51
CA TYR A 77 20.49 8.82 19.78
C TYR A 77 20.97 7.37 19.70
N ARG A 78 20.61 6.67 18.61
CA ARG A 78 20.90 5.24 18.43
C ARG A 78 22.40 4.94 18.33
N LYS A 79 23.24 5.92 17.95
CA LYS A 79 24.71 5.78 17.94
C LYS A 79 25.29 5.54 19.34
N LYS A 80 24.65 6.08 20.38
CA LYS A 80 25.14 5.99 21.78
C LYS A 80 24.32 5.03 22.63
N ASN A 81 22.99 4.99 22.43
CA ASN A 81 22.07 4.27 23.30
C ASN A 81 21.04 3.44 22.51
N ASN A 82 20.32 2.53 23.17
CA ASN A 82 19.32 1.68 22.51
C ASN A 82 18.16 1.27 23.43
N GLN A 83 17.62 2.23 24.18
CA GLN A 83 16.53 1.95 25.12
C GLN A 83 15.19 1.75 24.39
N ALA A 84 14.36 0.84 24.92
CA ALA A 84 13.07 0.51 24.31
C ALA A 84 12.05 1.66 24.37
N MET A 85 12.02 2.43 25.47
CA MET A 85 11.05 3.53 25.61
C MET A 85 11.31 4.66 24.61
N VAL A 86 12.56 5.03 24.36
CA VAL A 86 12.91 6.04 23.34
C VAL A 86 12.54 5.56 21.94
N PHE A 87 12.72 4.26 21.65
CA PHE A 87 12.25 3.67 20.41
C PHE A 87 10.72 3.75 20.26
N TYR A 88 9.97 3.36 21.29
CA TYR A 88 8.50 3.43 21.26
C TYR A 88 8.02 4.87 21.10
N GLY A 89 8.63 5.81 21.82
CA GLY A 89 8.35 7.25 21.67
C GLY A 89 8.61 7.74 20.24
N ALA A 90 9.74 7.37 19.64
CA ALA A 90 10.06 7.74 18.26
C ALA A 90 9.05 7.15 17.25
N VAL A 91 8.64 5.90 17.42
CA VAL A 91 7.59 5.29 16.56
C VAL A 91 6.25 6.00 16.74
N VAL A 92 5.83 6.29 17.98
CA VAL A 92 4.59 7.01 18.29
C VAL A 92 4.61 8.41 17.64
N LEU A 93 5.69 9.16 17.81
CA LEU A 93 5.85 10.48 17.20
C LEU A 93 5.83 10.43 15.66
N ALA A 94 6.35 9.35 15.06
CA ALA A 94 6.36 9.19 13.61
C ALA A 94 4.96 8.91 13.05
N ILE A 95 4.15 8.11 13.76
CA ILE A 95 2.78 7.80 13.33
C ILE A 95 1.75 8.86 13.74
N LEU A 96 2.08 9.73 14.71
CA LEU A 96 1.15 10.70 15.28
C LEU A 96 0.43 11.57 14.23
N PRO A 97 1.11 12.17 13.23
CA PRO A 97 0.40 12.95 12.20
C PRO A 97 -0.66 12.14 11.45
N LEU A 98 -0.34 10.87 11.11
CA LEU A 98 -1.28 9.98 10.44
C LEU A 98 -2.47 9.61 11.34
N VAL A 99 -2.22 9.35 12.62
CA VAL A 99 -3.28 9.05 13.61
C VAL A 99 -4.22 10.24 13.76
N LEU A 100 -3.68 11.45 13.88
CA LEU A 100 -4.48 12.68 13.99
C LEU A 100 -5.34 12.89 12.74
N VAL A 101 -4.78 12.71 11.54
CA VAL A 101 -5.53 12.82 10.27
C VAL A 101 -6.65 11.77 10.17
N LYS A 102 -6.46 10.58 10.74
CA LYS A 102 -7.49 9.52 10.73
C LYS A 102 -8.63 9.75 11.72
N ILE A 103 -8.35 10.33 12.88
CA ILE A 103 -9.36 10.60 13.93
C ILE A 103 -10.11 11.91 13.64
N ALA A 104 -9.45 12.88 13.00
CA ALA A 104 -10.00 14.21 12.79
C ALA A 104 -11.39 14.27 12.13
N PRO A 105 -11.72 13.45 11.10
CA PRO A 105 -13.05 13.45 10.49
C PRO A 105 -14.16 13.08 11.50
N ASP A 106 -13.96 12.00 12.27
CA ASP A 106 -14.96 11.51 13.23
C ASP A 106 -15.09 12.44 14.46
N ALA A 107 -14.01 13.14 14.81
CA ALA A 107 -14.00 14.14 15.88
C ALA A 107 -14.41 15.55 15.42
N HIS A 108 -14.77 15.73 14.14
CA HIS A 108 -15.07 17.02 13.50
C HIS A 108 -13.95 18.08 13.64
N TRP A 109 -12.68 17.65 13.72
CA TRP A 109 -11.51 18.51 13.81
C TRP A 109 -11.05 19.02 12.43
N THR A 110 -11.89 19.83 11.79
CA THR A 110 -11.68 20.35 10.42
C THR A 110 -10.32 21.05 10.24
N HIS A 111 -9.84 21.77 11.25
CA HIS A 111 -8.52 22.41 11.24
C HIS A 111 -7.37 21.42 11.16
N VAL A 112 -7.48 20.26 11.83
CA VAL A 112 -6.43 19.22 11.82
C VAL A 112 -6.35 18.58 10.44
N THR A 113 -7.50 18.28 9.83
CA THR A 113 -7.57 17.73 8.47
C THR A 113 -6.95 18.69 7.46
N SER A 114 -7.24 19.98 7.57
CA SER A 114 -6.68 21.01 6.70
C SER A 114 -5.18 21.26 6.92
N LEU A 115 -4.68 21.10 8.14
CA LEU A 115 -3.29 21.43 8.49
C LEU A 115 -2.33 20.26 8.25
N LEU A 116 -2.77 19.03 8.50
CA LEU A 116 -1.92 17.83 8.47
C LEU A 116 -2.28 16.86 7.34
N GLY A 117 -3.50 16.93 6.81
CA GLY A 117 -3.96 16.02 5.77
C GLY A 117 -3.33 16.34 4.42
N PHE A 118 -2.77 15.32 3.77
CA PHE A 118 -2.32 15.42 2.37
C PHE A 118 -2.30 14.04 1.70
N LEU A 119 -2.46 14.01 0.39
CA LEU A 119 -2.34 12.80 -0.42
C LEU A 119 -0.96 12.15 -0.26
N GLY A 120 -0.94 10.89 0.22
CA GLY A 120 0.28 10.11 0.40
C GLY A 120 0.79 9.98 1.84
N ILE A 121 0.22 10.72 2.80
CA ILE A 121 0.64 10.68 4.22
C ILE A 121 0.77 9.26 4.78
N SER A 122 -0.19 8.38 4.44
CA SER A 122 -0.21 6.98 4.86
C SER A 122 1.00 6.20 4.35
N TYR A 123 1.33 6.32 3.06
CA TYR A 123 2.44 5.60 2.43
C TYR A 123 3.80 6.13 2.87
N LEU A 124 3.91 7.45 3.07
CA LEU A 124 5.13 8.08 3.57
C LEU A 124 5.39 7.69 5.03
N THR A 125 4.35 7.51 5.84
CA THR A 125 4.50 7.06 7.24
C THR A 125 5.16 5.69 7.32
N PHE A 126 4.82 4.75 6.42
CA PHE A 126 5.50 3.45 6.37
C PHE A 126 7.00 3.57 6.11
N ARG A 127 7.42 4.52 5.28
CA ARG A 127 8.83 4.76 4.96
C ARG A 127 9.60 5.24 6.19
N SER A 128 9.09 6.28 6.86
CA SER A 128 9.73 6.85 8.05
C SER A 128 9.77 5.85 9.21
N VAL A 129 8.66 5.16 9.48
CA VAL A 129 8.58 4.16 10.57
C VAL A 129 9.51 2.98 10.27
N ALA A 130 9.56 2.49 9.04
CA ALA A 130 10.51 1.44 8.65
C ALA A 130 11.96 1.87 8.91
N MET A 131 12.34 3.11 8.57
CA MET A 131 13.68 3.61 8.87
C MET A 131 13.96 3.64 10.37
N ILE A 132 13.04 4.12 11.21
CA ILE A 132 13.21 4.11 12.68
C ILE A 132 13.39 2.67 13.19
N MET A 133 12.57 1.74 12.70
CA MET A 133 12.62 0.33 13.09
C MET A 133 13.90 -0.38 12.61
N GLU A 134 14.40 -0.08 11.41
CA GLU A 134 15.68 -0.61 10.92
C GLU A 134 16.88 0.00 11.63
N THR A 135 16.81 1.28 12.00
CA THR A 135 17.82 1.94 12.87
C THR A 135 17.83 1.30 14.25
N ARG A 136 16.65 0.98 14.83
CA ARG A 136 16.54 0.25 16.11
C ARG A 136 17.29 -1.08 16.09
N ASP A 137 17.16 -1.81 14.98
CA ASP A 137 17.79 -3.11 14.75
C ASP A 137 19.28 -3.01 14.37
N GLY A 138 19.78 -1.80 14.09
CA GLY A 138 21.17 -1.57 13.67
C GLY A 138 21.44 -1.85 12.18
N ALA A 139 20.38 -2.05 11.39
CA ALA A 139 20.43 -2.24 9.94
C ALA A 139 20.74 -0.92 9.20
N ILE A 140 20.26 0.21 9.74
CA ILE A 140 20.64 1.56 9.32
C ILE A 140 21.48 2.17 10.46
N LYS A 141 22.67 2.68 10.13
CA LYS A 141 23.62 3.23 11.12
C LYS A 141 23.83 4.73 10.99
N ASP A 142 23.66 5.26 9.79
CA ASP A 142 23.89 6.65 9.47
C ASP A 142 22.68 7.24 8.73
N PHE A 143 22.45 8.52 9.00
CA PHE A 143 21.41 9.29 8.35
C PHE A 143 22.05 10.23 7.33
N ASN A 144 21.68 10.10 6.07
CA ASN A 144 22.04 11.05 5.03
C ASN A 144 20.79 11.89 4.70
N PRO A 145 20.83 13.21 4.93
CA PRO A 145 19.65 14.06 4.80
C PRO A 145 19.15 14.15 3.35
N TRP A 146 20.05 14.15 2.38
CA TRP A 146 19.70 14.23 0.96
C TRP A 146 19.07 12.93 0.45
N LEU A 147 19.64 11.79 0.87
CA LEU A 147 19.11 10.48 0.50
C LEU A 147 17.77 10.18 1.18
N PHE A 148 17.57 10.65 2.41
CA PHE A 148 16.28 10.61 3.08
C PHE A 148 15.21 11.37 2.29
N LEU A 149 15.49 12.61 1.86
CA LEU A 149 14.54 13.40 1.09
C LEU A 149 14.21 12.73 -0.25
N ARG A 150 15.21 12.21 -0.98
CA ARG A 150 14.97 11.46 -2.23
C ARG A 150 14.10 10.21 -2.02
N PHE A 151 14.30 9.51 -0.90
CA PHE A 151 13.50 8.35 -0.55
C PHE A 151 12.06 8.72 -0.17
N MET A 152 11.87 9.75 0.65
CA MET A 152 10.53 10.17 1.08
C MET A 152 9.72 10.80 -0.06
N LEU A 153 10.37 11.62 -0.87
CA LEU A 153 9.76 12.38 -1.97
C LEU A 153 9.96 11.70 -3.33
N PHE A 154 10.08 10.37 -3.36
CA PHE A 154 10.18 9.64 -4.62
C PHE A 154 8.84 9.70 -5.36
N MET A 155 8.74 10.65 -6.29
CA MET A 155 7.50 11.07 -6.96
C MET A 155 6.66 9.92 -7.51
N PRO A 156 7.23 8.89 -8.19
CA PRO A 156 6.41 7.84 -8.80
C PRO A 156 5.48 7.11 -7.84
N THR A 157 5.79 7.16 -6.54
CA THR A 157 5.14 6.37 -5.48
C THR A 157 4.65 7.21 -4.31
N ILE A 158 4.65 8.54 -4.44
CA ILE A 158 4.35 9.44 -3.32
C ILE A 158 2.89 9.33 -2.85
N SER A 159 1.94 9.13 -3.78
CA SER A 159 0.50 9.10 -3.48
C SER A 159 0.05 7.72 -2.96
N SER A 160 0.19 6.67 -3.76
CA SER A 160 -0.22 5.31 -3.37
C SER A 160 0.61 4.19 -4.04
N GLY A 161 1.85 4.48 -4.42
CA GLY A 161 2.70 3.48 -5.10
C GLY A 161 3.26 2.43 -4.14
N PRO A 162 3.98 1.41 -4.66
CA PRO A 162 4.60 0.38 -3.84
C PRO A 162 5.42 0.95 -2.69
N ILE A 163 5.19 0.41 -1.48
CA ILE A 163 5.92 0.76 -0.26
C ILE A 163 7.31 0.15 -0.35
N ASP A 164 8.30 1.02 -0.26
CA ASP A 164 9.69 0.64 -0.41
C ASP A 164 10.46 0.73 0.92
N ARG A 165 11.63 0.09 0.97
CA ARG A 165 12.57 0.11 2.09
C ARG A 165 13.79 0.94 1.75
N TYR A 166 14.18 1.81 2.68
CA TYR A 166 15.27 2.76 2.50
C TYR A 166 16.55 2.11 1.96
N ARG A 167 17.04 1.05 2.61
CA ARG A 167 18.29 0.38 2.20
C ARG A 167 18.28 -0.12 0.75
N ARG A 168 17.14 -0.63 0.29
CA ARG A 168 16.97 -1.15 -1.07
C ARG A 168 16.90 0.01 -2.06
N PHE A 169 16.08 1.02 -1.76
CA PHE A 169 15.99 2.26 -2.55
C PHE A 169 17.35 2.92 -2.76
N ILE A 170 18.13 3.04 -1.67
CA ILE A 170 19.43 3.69 -1.71
C ILE A 170 20.41 2.95 -2.61
N LYS A 171 20.39 1.62 -2.63
CA LYS A 171 21.24 0.82 -3.52
C LYS A 171 21.00 1.18 -4.99
N ASP A 172 19.74 1.33 -5.39
CA ASP A 172 19.36 1.64 -6.77
C ASP A 172 19.57 3.13 -7.12
N ILE A 173 19.33 4.05 -6.18
CA ILE A 173 19.45 5.47 -6.47
C ILE A 173 20.91 5.94 -6.57
N THR A 174 21.82 5.31 -5.84
CA THR A 174 23.25 5.66 -5.87
C THR A 174 24.04 4.89 -6.92
N THR A 175 23.43 3.87 -7.53
CA THR A 175 24.08 3.03 -8.55
C THR A 175 23.36 3.18 -9.89
N VAL A 176 24.09 3.50 -10.95
CA VAL A 176 23.52 3.52 -12.30
C VAL A 176 23.42 2.09 -12.81
N PRO A 177 22.25 1.61 -13.30
CA PRO A 177 22.16 0.29 -13.90
C PRO A 177 23.05 0.20 -15.14
N ASP A 178 23.60 -0.99 -15.43
CA ASP A 178 24.28 -1.23 -16.69
C ASP A 178 23.32 -1.07 -17.87
N ARG A 179 23.85 -0.75 -19.05
CA ARG A 179 23.05 -0.44 -20.24
C ARG A 179 22.10 -1.59 -20.62
N THR A 180 22.55 -2.84 -20.53
CA THR A 180 21.75 -4.02 -20.87
C THR A 180 20.59 -4.19 -19.90
N LYS A 181 20.86 -4.11 -18.60
CA LYS A 181 19.81 -4.12 -17.56
C LYS A 181 18.84 -2.96 -17.78
N TYR A 182 19.34 -1.76 -18.07
CA TYR A 182 18.50 -0.58 -18.23
C TYR A 182 17.57 -0.69 -19.44
N ILE A 183 18.04 -1.23 -20.58
CA ILE A 183 17.18 -1.52 -21.74
C ILE A 183 16.05 -2.50 -21.34
N SER A 184 16.37 -3.58 -20.62
CA SER A 184 15.35 -4.52 -20.12
C SER A 184 14.34 -3.86 -19.16
N MET A 185 14.79 -2.89 -18.33
CA MET A 185 13.90 -2.09 -17.50
C MET A 185 12.95 -1.23 -18.34
N LEU A 186 13.43 -0.62 -19.43
CA LEU A 186 12.59 0.16 -20.35
C LEU A 186 11.57 -0.71 -21.08
N GLU A 187 11.94 -1.89 -21.57
CA GLU A 187 11.01 -2.85 -22.19
C GLU A 187 9.88 -3.22 -21.24
N LYS A 188 10.22 -3.55 -19.99
CA LYS A 188 9.23 -3.81 -18.94
C LYS A 188 8.37 -2.59 -18.63
N ALA A 189 8.97 -1.40 -18.58
CA ALA A 189 8.23 -0.16 -18.32
C ALA A 189 7.17 0.09 -19.40
N VAL A 190 7.52 -0.07 -20.68
CA VAL A 190 6.58 0.05 -21.79
C VAL A 190 5.44 -0.95 -21.63
N TRP A 191 5.76 -2.22 -21.38
CA TRP A 191 4.73 -3.25 -21.13
C TRP A 191 3.81 -2.89 -19.95
N TYR A 192 4.37 -2.40 -18.85
CA TYR A 192 3.61 -2.00 -17.67
C TYR A 192 2.76 -0.75 -17.90
N PHE A 193 3.21 0.22 -18.70
CA PHE A 193 2.36 1.34 -19.11
C PHE A 193 1.15 0.83 -19.89
N PHE A 194 1.33 0.03 -20.94
CA PHE A 194 0.22 -0.50 -21.74
C PHE A 194 -0.74 -1.37 -20.92
N LEU A 195 -0.21 -2.25 -20.06
CA LEU A 195 -1.04 -3.07 -19.18
C LEU A 195 -1.78 -2.22 -18.14
N GLY A 196 -1.14 -1.17 -17.62
CA GLY A 196 -1.78 -0.20 -16.74
C GLY A 196 -2.92 0.55 -17.42
N PHE A 197 -2.74 0.94 -18.69
CA PHE A 197 -3.79 1.58 -19.48
C PHE A 197 -5.01 0.67 -19.66
N LEU A 198 -4.77 -0.60 -20.03
CA LEU A 198 -5.84 -1.59 -20.13
C LEU A 198 -6.57 -1.77 -18.78
N TYR A 199 -5.83 -1.89 -17.69
CA TYR A 199 -6.43 -2.16 -16.38
C TYR A 199 -7.25 -0.97 -15.87
N LYS A 200 -6.65 0.21 -15.82
CA LYS A 200 -7.27 1.38 -15.18
C LYS A 200 -8.26 2.11 -16.09
N PHE A 201 -7.87 2.41 -17.32
CA PHE A 201 -8.68 3.26 -18.20
C PHE A 201 -9.69 2.51 -19.07
N ILE A 202 -9.64 1.18 -19.10
CA ILE A 202 -10.59 0.37 -19.86
C ILE A 202 -11.37 -0.54 -18.90
N ILE A 203 -10.71 -1.50 -18.24
CA ILE A 203 -11.43 -2.50 -17.44
C ILE A 203 -12.08 -1.87 -16.20
N SER A 204 -11.32 -1.15 -15.39
CA SER A 204 -11.85 -0.47 -14.19
C SER A 204 -12.91 0.56 -14.57
N HIS A 205 -12.69 1.38 -15.61
CA HIS A 205 -13.69 2.31 -16.13
C HIS A 205 -15.03 1.63 -16.46
N ILE A 206 -15.02 0.51 -17.20
CA ILE A 206 -16.25 -0.26 -17.47
C ILE A 206 -16.91 -0.77 -16.18
N LEU A 207 -16.12 -1.24 -15.22
CA LEU A 207 -16.67 -1.77 -13.97
C LEU A 207 -17.31 -0.67 -13.13
N VAL A 208 -16.63 0.47 -12.95
CA VAL A 208 -17.01 1.51 -11.98
C VAL A 208 -17.96 2.57 -12.54
N ASP A 209 -17.81 2.95 -13.82
CA ASP A 209 -18.60 4.04 -14.41
C ASP A 209 -19.84 3.52 -15.16
N GLU A 210 -19.77 2.30 -15.72
CA GLU A 210 -20.89 1.73 -16.49
C GLU A 210 -21.72 0.72 -15.67
N LEU A 211 -21.06 -0.27 -15.04
CA LEU A 211 -21.74 -1.39 -14.38
C LEU A 211 -22.17 -1.09 -12.94
N LEU A 212 -21.23 -0.61 -12.12
CA LEU A 212 -21.43 -0.44 -10.68
C LEU A 212 -22.59 0.50 -10.33
N PRO A 213 -22.83 1.64 -11.01
CA PRO A 213 -23.93 2.54 -10.65
C PRO A 213 -25.30 1.88 -10.83
N GLN A 214 -25.47 1.10 -11.90
CA GLN A 214 -26.71 0.36 -12.17
C GLN A 214 -26.95 -0.72 -11.13
N ILE A 215 -25.92 -1.52 -10.84
CA ILE A 215 -25.98 -2.59 -9.84
C ILE A 215 -26.29 -2.02 -8.45
N THR A 216 -25.67 -0.89 -8.09
CA THR A 216 -25.88 -0.20 -6.82
C THR A 216 -27.33 0.28 -6.70
N ASN A 217 -27.87 0.90 -7.75
CA ASN A 217 -29.25 1.37 -7.77
C ASN A 217 -30.25 0.21 -7.63
N PHE A 218 -30.04 -0.90 -8.35
CA PHE A 218 -30.90 -2.07 -8.22
C PHE A 218 -30.81 -2.71 -6.83
N ALA A 219 -29.60 -2.78 -6.25
CA ALA A 219 -29.42 -3.28 -4.89
C ALA A 219 -30.17 -2.44 -3.85
N LEU A 220 -30.10 -1.11 -3.94
CA LEU A 220 -30.79 -0.23 -3.01
C LEU A 220 -32.32 -0.33 -3.15
N GLN A 221 -32.84 -0.37 -4.39
CA GLN A 221 -34.28 -0.52 -4.64
C GLN A 221 -34.82 -1.84 -4.11
N ASP A 222 -34.12 -2.96 -4.36
CA ASP A 222 -34.55 -4.29 -3.93
C ASP A 222 -34.42 -4.49 -2.41
N ALA A 223 -33.36 -3.96 -1.79
CA ALA A 223 -33.15 -4.08 -0.35
C ALA A 223 -34.19 -3.34 0.49
N ASN A 224 -34.72 -2.22 -0.01
CA ASN A 224 -35.84 -1.51 0.61
C ASN A 224 -37.10 -2.38 0.73
N LEU A 225 -37.26 -3.37 -0.15
CA LEU A 225 -38.40 -4.30 -0.15
C LEU A 225 -38.18 -5.53 0.75
N HIS A 226 -36.91 -5.81 1.11
CA HIS A 226 -36.49 -7.07 1.73
C HIS A 226 -35.67 -6.88 3.02
N ASN A 227 -35.94 -5.82 3.77
CA ASN A 227 -35.30 -5.52 5.07
C ASN A 227 -33.75 -5.52 5.00
N GLY A 228 -33.18 -4.89 3.97
CA GLY A 228 -31.72 -4.74 3.84
C GLY A 228 -30.98 -5.92 3.21
N TRP A 229 -31.69 -6.97 2.78
CA TRP A 229 -31.11 -8.10 2.06
C TRP A 229 -31.46 -8.04 0.57
N THR A 230 -30.48 -8.31 -0.30
CA THR A 230 -30.70 -8.33 -1.75
C THR A 230 -29.73 -9.29 -2.44
N TRP A 231 -30.21 -9.98 -3.47
CA TRP A 231 -29.35 -10.80 -4.34
C TRP A 231 -28.39 -9.96 -5.18
N TRP A 232 -28.68 -8.67 -5.37
CA TRP A 232 -27.79 -7.73 -6.08
C TRP A 232 -26.47 -7.47 -5.36
N LEU A 233 -26.33 -7.90 -4.09
CA LEU A 233 -25.05 -7.91 -3.39
C LEU A 233 -24.01 -8.80 -4.08
N VAL A 234 -24.43 -9.87 -4.76
CA VAL A 234 -23.53 -10.78 -5.46
C VAL A 234 -22.85 -10.10 -6.65
N PRO A 235 -23.58 -9.54 -7.65
CA PRO A 235 -22.95 -8.78 -8.73
C PRO A 235 -22.22 -7.53 -8.22
N TYR A 236 -22.69 -6.87 -7.16
CA TYR A 236 -21.97 -5.74 -6.55
C TYR A 236 -20.60 -6.18 -6.03
N MET A 237 -20.56 -7.24 -5.23
CA MET A 237 -19.34 -7.79 -4.61
C MET A 237 -18.27 -8.10 -5.67
N TYR A 238 -18.66 -8.78 -6.76
CA TYR A 238 -17.71 -9.11 -7.82
C TYR A 238 -17.28 -7.89 -8.64
N THR A 239 -18.20 -6.99 -8.97
CA THR A 239 -17.89 -5.79 -9.76
C THR A 239 -16.94 -4.88 -9.00
N TRP A 240 -17.26 -4.56 -7.74
CA TRP A 240 -16.41 -3.75 -6.86
C TRP A 240 -15.05 -4.42 -6.57
N GLY A 241 -15.07 -5.72 -6.25
CA GLY A 241 -13.83 -6.44 -5.93
C GLY A 241 -12.86 -6.55 -7.11
N LEU A 242 -13.39 -6.67 -8.34
CA LEU A 242 -12.57 -6.62 -9.56
C LEU A 242 -12.11 -5.20 -9.87
N ASP A 243 -12.96 -4.19 -9.72
CA ASP A 243 -12.59 -2.79 -9.91
C ASP A 243 -11.44 -2.39 -8.99
N LEU A 244 -11.56 -2.67 -7.69
CA LEU A 244 -10.52 -2.46 -6.69
C LEU A 244 -9.17 -3.06 -7.11
N PHE A 245 -9.19 -4.23 -7.75
CA PHE A 245 -7.98 -4.82 -8.31
C PHE A 245 -7.48 -4.08 -9.53
N PHE A 246 -8.32 -3.83 -10.53
CA PHE A 246 -7.89 -3.28 -11.82
C PHE A 246 -7.46 -1.82 -11.71
N ASP A 247 -8.16 -0.97 -10.97
CA ASP A 247 -7.74 0.40 -10.71
C ASP A 247 -6.38 0.42 -9.99
N PHE A 248 -6.29 -0.31 -8.87
CA PHE A 248 -5.11 -0.21 -8.02
C PHE A 248 -3.88 -0.95 -8.59
N ALA A 249 -4.08 -2.07 -9.28
CA ALA A 249 -3.02 -2.74 -10.02
C ALA A 249 -2.58 -1.92 -11.23
N GLY A 250 -3.51 -1.26 -11.94
CA GLY A 250 -3.19 -0.34 -13.03
C GLY A 250 -2.35 0.84 -12.54
N TYR A 251 -2.77 1.50 -11.45
CA TYR A 251 -1.99 2.53 -10.78
C TYR A 251 -0.59 2.04 -10.38
N SER A 252 -0.51 0.87 -9.75
CA SER A 252 0.76 0.29 -9.31
C SER A 252 1.70 0.01 -10.48
N LEU A 253 1.17 -0.44 -11.63
CA LEU A 253 1.95 -0.65 -12.85
C LEU A 253 2.51 0.66 -13.38
N PHE A 254 1.73 1.74 -13.39
CA PHE A 254 2.23 3.07 -13.79
C PHE A 254 3.35 3.57 -12.87
N ALA A 255 3.20 3.40 -11.56
CA ALA A 255 4.23 3.76 -10.58
C ALA A 255 5.55 2.98 -10.81
N VAL A 256 5.44 1.65 -11.05
CA VAL A 256 6.61 0.81 -11.34
C VAL A 256 7.24 1.16 -12.68
N ALA A 257 6.44 1.35 -13.73
CA ALA A 257 6.92 1.73 -15.06
C ALA A 257 7.71 3.04 -15.01
N THR A 258 7.14 4.06 -14.37
CA THR A 258 7.77 5.38 -14.17
C THR A 258 9.09 5.25 -13.41
N SER A 259 9.11 4.45 -12.34
CA SER A 259 10.34 4.18 -11.59
C SER A 259 11.42 3.47 -12.42
N TYR A 260 11.02 2.54 -13.30
CA TYR A 260 11.94 1.81 -14.16
C TYR A 260 12.57 2.75 -15.20
N VAL A 261 11.80 3.69 -15.76
CA VAL A 261 12.33 4.78 -16.59
C VAL A 261 13.35 5.62 -15.82
N MET A 262 13.10 5.90 -14.52
CA MET A 262 14.05 6.58 -13.63
C MET A 262 15.24 5.70 -13.15
N GLY A 263 15.32 4.45 -13.62
CA GLY A 263 16.41 3.54 -13.31
C GLY A 263 16.38 2.98 -11.88
N ILE A 264 15.20 2.88 -11.25
CA ILE A 264 15.01 2.30 -9.92
C ILE A 264 14.02 1.14 -10.02
N GLU A 265 14.39 -0.04 -9.53
CA GLU A 265 13.63 -1.27 -9.75
C GLU A 265 12.63 -1.52 -8.61
N LEU A 266 11.55 -0.74 -8.51
CA LEU A 266 10.52 -0.89 -7.46
C LEU A 266 9.96 -2.32 -7.30
N PRO A 267 9.54 -2.71 -6.08
CA PRO A 267 8.82 -3.96 -5.89
C PRO A 267 7.42 -3.90 -6.51
N MET A 268 6.94 -5.05 -6.98
CA MET A 268 5.57 -5.19 -7.50
C MET A 268 4.55 -5.26 -6.37
N ASN A 269 3.33 -4.77 -6.62
CA ASN A 269 2.22 -4.90 -5.68
C ASN A 269 1.34 -6.12 -5.93
N PHE A 270 1.25 -6.63 -7.16
CA PHE A 270 0.34 -7.70 -7.51
C PHE A 270 1.02 -8.83 -8.28
N ASN A 271 0.64 -10.07 -7.99
CA ASN A 271 1.08 -11.25 -8.71
C ASN A 271 -0.03 -12.30 -8.85
N LYS A 272 -0.96 -12.05 -9.78
CA LYS A 272 -2.10 -12.93 -10.09
C LYS A 272 -2.85 -13.38 -8.81
N PRO A 273 -3.32 -12.44 -7.97
CA PRO A 273 -3.84 -12.74 -6.62
C PRO A 273 -5.06 -13.68 -6.63
N PHE A 274 -5.89 -13.63 -7.66
CA PHE A 274 -7.10 -14.45 -7.76
C PHE A 274 -6.84 -15.92 -8.13
N LEU A 275 -5.60 -16.29 -8.45
CA LEU A 275 -5.17 -17.70 -8.61
C LEU A 275 -4.64 -18.31 -7.30
N SER A 276 -4.78 -17.60 -6.18
CA SER A 276 -4.31 -18.07 -4.89
C SER A 276 -5.10 -19.27 -4.39
N LYS A 277 -4.39 -20.28 -3.88
CA LYS A 277 -5.00 -21.53 -3.39
C LYS A 277 -5.46 -21.45 -1.92
N ASN A 278 -5.11 -20.36 -1.25
CA ASN A 278 -5.44 -20.10 0.16
C ASN A 278 -5.11 -18.64 0.52
N LEU A 279 -5.59 -18.20 1.69
CA LEU A 279 -5.39 -16.82 2.17
C LEU A 279 -3.91 -16.45 2.38
N LYS A 280 -3.04 -17.38 2.82
CA LYS A 280 -1.61 -17.08 2.93
C LYS A 280 -0.97 -16.81 1.57
N ASP A 281 -1.34 -17.59 0.56
CA ASP A 281 -0.90 -17.40 -0.83
C ASP A 281 -1.47 -16.09 -1.41
N PHE A 282 -2.73 -15.77 -1.11
CA PHE A 282 -3.36 -14.49 -1.48
C PHE A 282 -2.57 -13.29 -0.97
N TRP A 283 -2.24 -13.25 0.33
CA TRP A 283 -1.47 -12.16 0.93
C TRP A 283 -0.01 -12.09 0.45
N ASN A 284 0.50 -13.15 -0.20
CA ASN A 284 1.79 -13.10 -0.91
C ASN A 284 1.67 -12.61 -2.36
N ARG A 285 0.47 -12.24 -2.82
CA ARG A 285 0.16 -11.85 -4.21
C ARG A 285 -0.67 -10.57 -4.32
N TRP A 286 -1.34 -10.16 -3.25
CA TRP A 286 -2.16 -8.95 -3.17
C TRP A 286 -1.45 -7.87 -2.37
N HIS A 287 -1.41 -6.64 -2.91
CA HIS A 287 -0.79 -5.47 -2.29
C HIS A 287 0.53 -5.81 -1.56
N MET A 288 1.42 -6.52 -2.25
CA MET A 288 2.56 -7.23 -1.67
C MET A 288 3.49 -6.30 -0.89
N SER A 289 3.69 -5.06 -1.32
CA SER A 289 4.53 -4.12 -0.57
C SER A 289 3.98 -3.83 0.82
N LEU A 290 2.66 -3.62 0.93
CA LEU A 290 1.97 -3.40 2.21
C LEU A 290 1.96 -4.68 3.03
N SER A 291 1.56 -5.80 2.41
CA SER A 291 1.51 -7.11 3.07
C SER A 291 2.86 -7.48 3.69
N PHE A 292 3.96 -7.33 2.94
CA PHE A 292 5.31 -7.64 3.42
C PHE A 292 5.82 -6.62 4.43
N TRP A 293 5.40 -5.36 4.34
CA TRP A 293 5.70 -4.37 5.37
C TRP A 293 5.02 -4.77 6.69
N PHE A 294 3.72 -5.05 6.69
CA PHE A 294 3.00 -5.51 7.87
C PHE A 294 3.58 -6.81 8.44
N ARG A 295 3.88 -7.77 7.57
CA ARG A 295 4.53 -9.02 7.96
C ARG A 295 5.82 -8.76 8.74
N ASP A 296 6.72 -7.97 8.19
CA ASP A 296 8.07 -7.82 8.75
C ASP A 296 8.11 -6.84 9.94
N TYR A 297 7.34 -5.76 9.90
CA TYR A 297 7.39 -4.69 10.92
C TYR A 297 6.32 -4.82 12.02
N ILE A 298 5.21 -5.51 11.78
CA ILE A 298 4.14 -5.70 12.78
C ILE A 298 4.08 -7.15 13.23
N PHE A 299 3.73 -8.08 12.35
CA PHE A 299 3.54 -9.49 12.69
C PHE A 299 4.80 -10.11 13.31
N MET A 300 5.94 -10.06 12.61
CA MET A 300 7.18 -10.70 13.08
C MET A 300 7.71 -10.06 14.37
N ARG A 301 7.60 -8.73 14.51
CA ARG A 301 8.01 -8.02 15.74
C ARG A 301 7.12 -8.38 16.93
N LEU A 302 5.81 -8.51 16.71
CA LEU A 302 4.86 -8.90 17.75
C LEU A 302 5.10 -10.35 18.21
N VAL A 303 5.28 -11.28 17.27
CA VAL A 303 5.65 -12.68 17.58
C VAL A 303 6.94 -12.72 18.39
N PHE A 304 7.97 -11.99 17.95
CA PHE A 304 9.25 -11.93 18.67
C PHE A 304 9.09 -11.37 20.09
N LEU A 305 8.31 -10.30 20.27
CA LEU A 305 8.06 -9.69 21.57
C LEU A 305 7.37 -10.67 22.54
N ILE A 306 6.28 -11.30 22.10
CA ILE A 306 5.50 -12.23 22.92
C ILE A 306 6.36 -13.44 23.32
N MET A 307 7.14 -14.00 22.38
CA MET A 307 8.04 -15.12 22.67
C MET A 307 9.18 -14.72 23.61
N LYS A 308 9.81 -13.55 23.38
CA LYS A 308 10.91 -13.06 24.22
C LYS A 308 10.46 -12.82 25.67
N LYS A 309 9.24 -12.29 25.85
CA LYS A 309 8.65 -12.06 27.17
C LYS A 309 8.02 -13.32 27.79
N LYS A 310 7.97 -14.43 27.04
CA LYS A 310 7.36 -15.71 27.46
C LYS A 310 5.91 -15.56 27.96
N TRP A 311 5.16 -14.59 27.42
CA TRP A 311 3.77 -14.34 27.83
C TRP A 311 2.84 -15.51 27.50
N ILE A 312 3.14 -16.25 26.43
CA ILE A 312 2.32 -17.37 25.95
C ILE A 312 3.24 -18.55 25.62
N LYS A 313 2.90 -19.74 26.13
CA LYS A 313 3.69 -20.98 25.93
C LYS A 313 3.47 -21.61 24.55
N SER A 314 2.24 -21.58 24.04
CA SER A 314 1.87 -22.21 22.75
C SER A 314 2.27 -21.33 21.56
N ARG A 315 3.18 -21.84 20.72
CA ARG A 315 3.61 -21.17 19.46
C ARG A 315 2.44 -20.91 18.50
N VAL A 316 1.46 -21.82 18.49
CA VAL A 316 0.27 -21.69 17.64
C VAL A 316 -0.58 -20.51 18.12
N THR A 317 -0.80 -20.40 19.43
CA THR A 317 -1.58 -19.30 20.01
C THR A 317 -0.90 -17.95 19.78
N VAL A 318 0.43 -17.88 19.91
CA VAL A 318 1.21 -16.68 19.57
C VAL A 318 0.98 -16.27 18.11
N SER A 319 1.05 -17.23 17.18
CA SER A 319 0.85 -16.97 15.75
C SER A 319 -0.58 -16.50 15.46
N ASN A 320 -1.58 -17.11 16.08
CA ASN A 320 -2.98 -16.74 15.90
C ASN A 320 -3.27 -15.32 16.40
N ILE A 321 -2.78 -14.97 17.59
CA ILE A 321 -2.92 -13.61 18.14
C ILE A 321 -2.21 -12.60 17.24
N ALA A 322 -1.01 -12.94 16.75
CA ALA A 322 -0.28 -12.07 15.85
C ALA A 322 -0.99 -11.87 14.50
N TYR A 323 -1.64 -12.90 13.94
CA TYR A 323 -2.45 -12.75 12.72
C TYR A 323 -3.63 -11.80 12.93
N ILE A 324 -4.40 -11.98 14.01
CA ILE A 324 -5.56 -11.14 14.31
C ILE A 324 -5.11 -9.70 14.55
N ALA A 325 -4.11 -9.49 15.41
CA ALA A 325 -3.60 -8.14 15.70
C ALA A 325 -3.05 -7.47 14.43
N ASN A 326 -2.27 -8.18 13.61
CA ASN A 326 -1.71 -7.63 12.37
C ASN A 326 -2.80 -7.20 11.38
N MET A 327 -3.80 -8.05 11.14
CA MET A 327 -4.88 -7.73 10.19
C MET A 327 -5.84 -6.67 10.73
N LEU A 328 -6.05 -6.62 12.05
CA LEU A 328 -6.85 -5.56 12.68
C LEU A 328 -6.16 -4.20 12.57
N ILE A 329 -4.85 -4.12 12.83
CA ILE A 329 -4.07 -2.89 12.64
C ILE A 329 -4.11 -2.46 11.16
N MET A 330 -4.08 -3.41 10.22
CA MET A 330 -4.24 -3.12 8.80
C MET A 330 -5.65 -2.56 8.48
N GLY A 331 -6.70 -3.12 9.07
CA GLY A 331 -8.06 -2.58 8.99
C GLY A 331 -8.14 -1.14 9.51
N CYS A 332 -7.64 -0.88 10.72
CA CYS A 332 -7.59 0.48 11.29
C CYS A 332 -6.73 1.44 10.44
N TRP A 333 -5.68 0.92 9.79
CA TRP A 333 -4.88 1.69 8.85
C TRP A 333 -5.66 2.08 7.59
N HIS A 334 -6.68 1.34 7.17
CA HIS A 334 -7.58 1.80 6.11
C HIS A 334 -8.52 2.89 6.62
N GLY A 335 -9.17 2.68 7.77
CA GLY A 335 -10.04 3.69 8.41
C GLY A 335 -10.60 3.19 9.73
N LEU A 336 -11.30 4.08 10.46
CA LEU A 336 -11.89 3.78 11.77
C LEU A 336 -13.37 3.38 11.71
N HIS A 337 -13.99 3.43 10.53
CA HIS A 337 -15.35 2.93 10.33
C HIS A 337 -15.44 1.42 10.57
N TRP A 338 -16.61 0.96 11.00
CA TRP A 338 -16.84 -0.43 11.41
C TRP A 338 -16.48 -1.44 10.32
N TYR A 339 -16.71 -1.11 9.05
CA TYR A 339 -16.51 -2.01 7.93
C TYR A 339 -15.02 -2.26 7.62
N TYR A 340 -14.14 -1.29 7.86
CA TYR A 340 -12.68 -1.50 7.77
C TYR A 340 -12.15 -2.38 8.91
N ILE A 341 -12.69 -2.18 10.12
CA ILE A 341 -12.35 -3.01 11.30
C ILE A 341 -12.86 -4.43 11.09
N ALA A 342 -14.10 -4.59 10.61
CA ALA A 342 -14.70 -5.88 10.27
C ALA A 342 -13.91 -6.59 9.17
N TYR A 343 -13.47 -5.89 8.13
CA TYR A 343 -12.56 -6.42 7.11
C TYR A 343 -11.26 -6.95 7.72
N GLY A 344 -10.60 -6.16 8.58
CA GLY A 344 -9.37 -6.56 9.25
C GLY A 344 -9.56 -7.80 10.14
N LEU A 345 -10.65 -7.85 10.91
CA LEU A 345 -11.00 -9.00 11.74
C LEU A 345 -11.31 -10.24 10.90
N PHE A 346 -12.11 -10.09 9.83
CA PHE A 346 -12.46 -11.16 8.90
C PHE A 346 -11.21 -11.81 8.29
N GLN A 347 -10.26 -10.99 7.83
CA GLN A 347 -8.98 -11.46 7.30
C GLN A 347 -8.11 -12.13 8.39
N GLY A 348 -8.08 -11.57 9.60
CA GLY A 348 -7.36 -12.14 10.74
C GLY A 348 -7.87 -13.54 11.13
N VAL A 349 -9.18 -13.69 11.26
CA VAL A 349 -9.84 -14.98 11.53
C VAL A 349 -9.62 -15.95 10.37
N GLY A 350 -9.76 -15.49 9.13
CA GLY A 350 -9.49 -16.28 7.93
C GLY A 350 -8.06 -16.85 7.91
N MET A 351 -7.06 -16.04 8.29
CA MET A 351 -5.66 -16.49 8.40
C MET A 351 -5.48 -17.56 9.48
N VAL A 352 -6.15 -17.44 10.62
CA VAL A 352 -6.14 -18.46 11.69
C VAL A 352 -6.77 -19.77 11.22
N ILE A 353 -7.94 -19.71 10.60
CA ILE A 353 -8.63 -20.87 10.04
C ILE A 353 -7.75 -21.54 8.98
N ASN A 354 -7.16 -20.75 8.09
CA ASN A 354 -6.29 -21.26 7.04
C ASN A 354 -5.04 -21.95 7.61
N ASP A 355 -4.40 -21.35 8.62
CA ASP A 355 -3.24 -21.93 9.29
C ASP A 355 -3.59 -23.21 10.07
N ALA A 356 -4.76 -23.25 10.70
CA ALA A 356 -5.28 -24.46 11.34
C ALA A 356 -5.54 -25.58 10.33
N TRP A 357 -6.18 -25.26 9.19
CA TRP A 357 -6.41 -26.19 8.10
C TRP A 357 -5.11 -26.74 7.51
N LEU A 358 -4.11 -25.88 7.27
CA LEU A 358 -2.81 -26.31 6.73
C LEU A 358 -2.08 -27.26 7.70
N ARG A 359 -2.15 -27.01 9.01
CA ARG A 359 -1.61 -27.94 10.01
C ARG A 359 -2.35 -29.27 10.04
N TYR A 360 -3.68 -29.23 9.95
CA TYR A 360 -4.51 -30.43 9.90
C TYR A 360 -4.22 -31.25 8.64
N LYS A 361 -4.19 -30.59 7.48
CA LYS A 361 -3.82 -31.18 6.18
C LYS A 361 -2.41 -31.75 6.21
N LYS A 362 -1.43 -31.13 6.88
CA LYS A 362 -0.07 -31.70 6.99
C LYS A 362 -0.05 -33.05 7.74
N LYS A 363 -0.97 -33.27 8.68
CA LYS A 363 -1.07 -34.52 9.44
C LYS A 363 -1.84 -35.63 8.73
N ARG A 364 -2.54 -35.32 7.63
CA ARG A 364 -3.47 -36.22 6.93
C ARG A 364 -3.10 -36.24 5.45
N ASN A 365 -2.92 -37.41 4.84
CA ASN A 365 -2.51 -37.48 3.44
C ASN A 365 -3.72 -37.23 2.51
N PHE A 366 -4.07 -35.96 2.32
CA PHE A 366 -5.16 -35.57 1.40
C PHE A 366 -4.71 -35.69 -0.06
N PRO A 367 -5.59 -36.12 -0.97
CA PRO A 367 -5.27 -36.15 -2.40
C PRO A 367 -4.96 -34.74 -2.91
N HIS A 368 -3.96 -34.65 -3.79
CA HIS A 368 -3.58 -33.40 -4.44
C HIS A 368 -3.68 -33.59 -5.95
N ASN A 369 -4.72 -33.00 -6.54
CA ASN A 369 -4.98 -33.03 -7.98
C ASN A 369 -5.53 -31.68 -8.46
N LYS A 370 -5.60 -31.48 -9.79
CA LYS A 370 -6.07 -30.23 -10.40
C LYS A 370 -7.46 -29.80 -9.92
N PHE A 371 -8.36 -30.75 -9.63
CA PHE A 371 -9.69 -30.46 -9.11
C PHE A 371 -9.64 -29.89 -7.69
N THR A 372 -8.86 -30.49 -6.79
CA THR A 372 -8.66 -29.96 -5.42
C THR A 372 -8.01 -28.58 -5.42
N GLU A 373 -7.14 -28.29 -6.40
CA GLU A 373 -6.56 -26.96 -6.57
C GLU A 373 -7.59 -25.94 -7.05
N ALA A 374 -8.34 -26.27 -8.11
CA ALA A 374 -9.40 -25.41 -8.63
C ALA A 374 -10.44 -25.10 -7.55
N PHE A 375 -10.86 -26.11 -6.79
CA PHE A 375 -11.78 -25.94 -5.66
C PHE A 375 -11.22 -25.00 -4.58
N ALA A 376 -9.94 -25.14 -4.22
CA ALA A 376 -9.29 -24.27 -3.26
C ALA A 376 -9.19 -22.81 -3.77
N ILE A 377 -8.94 -22.61 -5.06
CA ILE A 377 -8.94 -21.29 -5.72
C ILE A 377 -10.33 -20.68 -5.65
N VAL A 378 -11.39 -21.43 -6.02
CA VAL A 378 -12.78 -20.94 -5.98
C VAL A 378 -13.18 -20.53 -4.56
N ILE A 379 -12.89 -21.34 -3.54
CA ILE A 379 -13.17 -20.95 -2.15
C ILE A 379 -12.42 -19.68 -1.77
N THR A 380 -11.11 -19.63 -2.05
CA THR A 380 -10.27 -18.49 -1.68
C THR A 380 -10.75 -17.21 -2.37
N PHE A 381 -11.09 -17.31 -3.66
CA PHE A 381 -11.63 -16.20 -4.44
C PHE A 381 -12.92 -15.65 -3.84
N ASN A 382 -13.89 -16.52 -3.48
CA ASN A 382 -15.14 -16.10 -2.86
C ASN A 382 -14.93 -15.45 -1.49
N VAL A 383 -14.06 -16.02 -0.65
CA VAL A 383 -13.71 -15.45 0.66
C VAL A 383 -13.08 -14.06 0.51
N VAL A 384 -12.19 -13.90 -0.47
CA VAL A 384 -11.56 -12.60 -0.78
C VAL A 384 -12.59 -11.60 -1.29
N MET A 385 -13.45 -11.99 -2.23
CA MET A 385 -14.48 -11.11 -2.78
C MET A 385 -15.46 -10.65 -1.71
N PHE A 386 -15.88 -11.55 -0.81
CA PHE A 386 -16.70 -11.19 0.33
C PHE A 386 -15.99 -10.20 1.27
N SER A 387 -14.67 -10.37 1.47
CA SER A 387 -13.90 -9.38 2.23
C SER A 387 -13.86 -8.01 1.54
N PHE A 388 -13.86 -7.95 0.21
CA PHE A 388 -13.93 -6.69 -0.53
C PHE A 388 -15.31 -6.04 -0.48
N LEU A 389 -16.38 -6.82 -0.38
CA LEU A 389 -17.72 -6.30 -0.08
C LEU A 389 -17.74 -5.60 1.28
N LEU A 390 -17.17 -6.22 2.34
CA LEU A 390 -17.00 -5.54 3.63
C LEU A 390 -16.19 -4.25 3.46
N PHE A 391 -15.06 -4.34 2.76
CA PHE A 391 -14.16 -3.20 2.55
C PHE A 391 -14.81 -2.02 1.81
N SER A 392 -15.77 -2.29 0.91
CA SER A 392 -16.46 -1.26 0.12
C SER A 392 -17.25 -0.24 0.94
N GLY A 393 -17.70 -0.63 2.15
CA GLY A 393 -18.64 0.17 2.94
C GLY A 393 -20.07 0.18 2.39
N PHE A 394 -20.37 -0.54 1.30
CA PHE A 394 -21.73 -0.57 0.74
C PHE A 394 -22.77 -1.15 1.70
N LEU A 395 -22.37 -2.15 2.51
CA LEU A 395 -23.24 -2.71 3.55
C LEU A 395 -23.62 -1.69 4.62
N ASP A 396 -22.78 -0.67 4.86
CA ASP A 396 -23.13 0.43 5.76
C ASP A 396 -24.30 1.25 5.19
N THR A 397 -24.26 1.51 3.88
CA THR A 397 -25.34 2.20 3.16
C THR A 397 -26.59 1.35 3.05
N LEU A 398 -26.47 0.03 2.98
CA LEU A 398 -27.62 -0.87 2.82
C LEU A 398 -28.35 -1.17 4.14
N TRP A 399 -27.63 -1.19 5.27
CA TRP A 399 -28.17 -1.66 6.54
C TRP A 399 -28.43 -0.56 7.56
N PHE A 400 -27.74 0.58 7.46
CA PHE A 400 -27.81 1.64 8.47
C PHE A 400 -28.24 3.00 7.92
N LYS A 401 -28.39 3.14 6.60
CA LYS A 401 -29.00 4.29 5.94
C LYS A 401 -30.27 3.84 5.25
#